data_AF-A0A330MJX0-F1
#
_entry.id   AF-A0A330MJX0-F1
#
_cell.length_a   1.000
_cell.length_b   1.000
_cell.length_c   1.000
_cell.angle_alpha   90.00
_cell.angle_beta   90.00
_cell.angle_gamma   90.00
#
_symmetry.space_group_name_H-M   'P 1'
#
loop_
_entity.id
_entity.type
_entity.pdbx_description
1 polymer ?
#
loop_
_entity_poly.entity_id
_entity_poly.type
_entity_poly.pdbx_seq_one_letter_code
_entity_poly.pdbx_strand_id
1 'polypeptide(L)' 'MEWSKYGAIRHGLNQITHHRAQLGIYYRLLDIPVPGSYGPSADETKG' A
#
# COMPACT_ATOMS: atom_id res chain seq x y z
N MET A 1 -24.37 9.68 8.44
CA MET A 1 -23.37 10.21 7.48
C MET A 1 -23.75 9.64 6.13
N GLU A 2 -24.29 10.48 5.23
CA GLU A 2 -24.58 10.09 3.85
C GLU A 2 -23.29 10.19 3.04
N TRP A 3 -22.92 9.11 2.34
CA TRP A 3 -21.72 9.06 1.51
C TRP A 3 -22.14 9.15 0.04
N SER A 4 -21.47 10.00 -0.74
CA SER A 4 -21.63 9.93 -2.18
C SER A 4 -21.02 8.62 -2.69
N LYS A 5 -21.57 8.07 -3.79
CA LYS A 5 -21.01 6.88 -4.46
C LYS A 5 -19.51 7.03 -4.73
N TYR A 6 -19.08 8.19 -5.22
CA TYR A 6 -17.68 8.51 -5.44
C TYR A 6 -16.86 8.56 -4.14
N GLY A 7 -17.43 9.11 -3.07
CA GLY A 7 -16.79 9.13 -1.75
C GLY A 7 -16.55 7.73 -1.18
N ALA A 8 -17.54 6.83 -1.32
CA ALA A 8 -17.42 5.44 -0.89
C ALA A 8 -16.33 4.69 -1.66
N ILE A 9 -16.30 4.83 -2.98
CA ILE A 9 -15.26 4.24 -3.83
C ILE A 9 -13.87 4.80 -3.46
N ARG A 10 -13.73 6.12 -3.34
CA ARG A 10 -12.46 6.77 -2.97
C ARG A 10 -11.94 6.24 -1.63
N HIS A 11 -12.80 6.12 -0.62
CA HIS A 11 -12.38 5.61 0.68
C HIS A 11 -11.96 4.14 0.63
N GLY A 12 -12.72 3.29 -0.08
CA GLY A 12 -12.34 1.89 -0.26
C GLY A 12 -10.95 1.75 -0.91
N LEU A 13 -10.69 2.51 -1.97
CA LEU A 13 -9.37 2.54 -2.63
C LEU A 13 -8.26 3.05 -1.69
N ASN A 14 -8.54 4.07 -0.88
CA ASN A 14 -7.57 4.58 0.10
C ASN A 14 -7.24 3.56 1.19
N GLN A 15 -8.22 2.77 1.65
CA GLN A 15 -7.98 1.69 2.63
C GLN A 15 -7.05 0.62 2.07
N ILE A 16 -7.21 0.27 0.79
CA ILE A 16 -6.30 -0.66 0.12
C ILE A 16 -4.87 -0.10 0.13
N THR A 17 -4.67 1.16 -0.26
CA THR A 17 -3.34 1.79 -0.21
C THR A 17 -2.76 1.81 1.21
N HIS A 18 -3.59 2.10 2.22
CA HIS A 18 -3.18 2.11 3.63
C HIS A 18 -2.68 0.73 4.11
N HIS A 19 -3.47 -0.32 3.90
CA HIS A 19 -3.08 -1.68 4.32
C HIS A 19 -1.88 -2.22 3.54
N ARG A 20 -1.71 -1.82 2.27
CA ARG A 20 -0.49 -2.13 1.51
C ARG A 20 0.75 -1.52 2.16
N ALA A 21 0.68 -0.26 2.60
CA ALA A 21 1.79 0.38 3.30
C ALA A 21 2.10 -0.31 4.64
N GLN A 22 1.07 -0.71 5.41
CA GLN A 22 1.26 -1.46 6.65
C GLN A 22 1.98 -2.80 6.42
N LEU A 23 1.55 -3.57 5.43
CA LEU A 23 2.21 -4.83 5.08
C LEU A 23 3.65 -4.60 4.55
N GLY A 24 3.89 -3.49 3.86
CA GLY A 24 5.23 -3.03 3.49
C GLY A 24 6.16 -2.76 4.68
N ILE A 25 5.62 -2.46 5.88
CA ILE A 25 6.42 -2.37 7.12
C ILE A 25 6.76 -3.76 7.64
N TYR A 26 5.82 -4.71 7.61
CA TYR A 26 6.09 -6.08 8.04
C TYR A 26 7.17 -6.76 7.19
N TYR A 27 7.17 -6.56 5.87
CA TYR A 27 8.26 -7.02 5.02
C TYR A 27 9.62 -6.48 5.49
N ARG A 28 9.71 -5.18 5.80
CA ARG A 28 10.95 -4.56 6.29
C ARG A 28 11.38 -5.07 7.66
N LEU A 29 10.44 -5.28 8.58
CA LEU A 29 10.74 -5.83 9.91
C LEU A 29 11.22 -7.30 9.86
N LEU A 30 10.91 -8.00 8.77
CA LEU A 30 11.31 -9.39 8.55
C LEU A 30 12.48 -9.53 7.58
N ASP A 31 13.13 -8.43 7.19
CA ASP A 31 14.22 -8.38 6.20
C ASP A 31 13.85 -9.02 4.84
N ILE A 32 12.57 -8.97 4.47
CA ILE A 32 12.07 -9.45 3.17
C ILE A 32 11.95 -8.25 2.21
N PRO A 33 12.48 -8.33 0.98
CA PRO A 33 12.32 -7.28 -0.02
C PRO A 33 10.85 -6.95 -0.29
N VAL A 34 10.50 -5.67 -0.29
CA VAL A 34 9.15 -5.21 -0.59
C VAL A 34 8.90 -5.35 -2.10
N PRO A 35 7.88 -6.11 -2.53
CA PRO A 35 7.61 -6.30 -3.95
C PRO A 35 7.20 -4.99 -4.63
N GLY A 36 7.66 -4.75 -5.86
CA GLY A 36 7.33 -3.56 -6.65
C GLY A 36 5.84 -3.30 -6.86
N SER A 37 5.00 -4.33 -6.77
CA SER A 37 3.55 -4.15 -6.79
C SER A 37 3.07 -3.20 -5.68
N TYR A 38 3.76 -3.13 -4.53
CA TYR A 38 3.45 -2.25 -3.39
C TYR A 38 3.82 -0.78 -3.65
N GLY A 39 4.29 -0.46 -4.85
CA GLY A 39 4.77 0.84 -5.26
C GLY A 39 6.30 0.89 -5.22
N PRO A 40 6.89 1.99 -5.72
CA PRO A 40 8.33 2.18 -5.74
C PRO A 40 8.94 1.94 -4.36
N SER A 41 9.90 1.03 -4.27
CA SER A 41 10.59 0.70 -3.03
C SER A 41 12.11 0.85 -3.20
N ALA A 42 12.82 1.02 -2.09
CA ALA A 42 14.29 1.06 -2.12
C ALA A 42 14.91 -0.28 -2.58
N ASP A 43 14.12 -1.35 -2.63
CA ASP A 43 14.55 -2.68 -3.05
C ASP A 43 14.64 -2.81 -4.57
N GLU A 44 14.01 -1.89 -5.32
CA GLU A 44 14.03 -1.90 -6.80
C GLU A 44 15.30 -1.26 -7.39
N THR A 45 16.11 -0.57 -6.58
CA THR A 45 17.37 0.08 -7.01
C THR A 45 18.59 -0.85 -7.02
N LYS A 46 18.46 -2.04 -7.62
CA LYS A 46 19.61 -2.90 -7.98
C LYS A 46 19.53 -3.30 -9.45
N GLY A 47 19.92 -2.35 -10.31
CA GLY A 47 20.44 -2.61 -11.66
C GLY A 47 21.95 -2.50 -11.65
#